data_AF-A0A6V8DKZ8-F1
#
_entry.id   AF-A0A6V8DKZ8-F1
#
_cell.length_a   1.000
_cell.length_b   1.000
_cell.length_c   1.000
_cell.angle_alpha   90.00
_cell.angle_beta   90.00
_cell.angle_gamma   90.00
#
_symmetry.space_group_name_H-M   'P 1'
#
loop_
_entity.id
_entity.type
_entity.pdbx_description
1 polymer ?
#
loop_
_entity_poly.entity_id
_entity_poly.type
_entity_poly.pdbx_seq_one_letter_code
_entity_poly.pdbx_strand_id
1 'polypeptide(L)'
;MNAALDGIEAVFLDLDGTIYLGGELIPGAMEFLARCDEQGVARYFLSNNSSRSVTQYLKKLEGFGIPAVEDDVLLSTHDLLAWLKKEAVTKTWLIGTEGMREMMEGVGIATRS
;
A
#
# COMPACT_ATOMS: atom_id res chain seq x y z
N MET A 1 16.50 10.46 -21.71
CA MET A 1 15.14 10.82 -21.27
C MET A 1 15.27 11.87 -20.19
N ASN A 2 14.35 12.84 -20.12
CA ASN A 2 14.34 13.81 -19.03
C ASN A 2 13.94 13.08 -17.73
N ALA A 3 14.79 13.15 -16.72
CA ALA A 3 14.58 12.53 -15.42
C ALA A 3 13.94 13.49 -14.40
N ALA A 4 13.72 14.75 -14.77
CA ALA A 4 13.15 15.75 -13.88
C ALA A 4 11.69 15.42 -13.53
N LEU A 5 11.33 15.67 -12.26
CA LEU A 5 9.96 15.59 -11.75
C LEU A 5 9.37 17.00 -11.55
N ASP A 6 9.77 17.95 -12.40
CA ASP A 6 9.38 19.36 -12.26
C ASP A 6 7.86 19.54 -12.22
N GLY A 7 7.37 20.19 -11.17
CA GLY A 7 5.95 20.43 -10.96
C GLY A 7 5.14 19.24 -10.45
N ILE A 8 5.79 18.10 -10.15
CA ILE A 8 5.14 16.94 -9.52
C ILE A 8 5.30 17.06 -8.01
N GLU A 9 4.18 17.13 -7.29
CA GLU A 9 4.17 17.20 -5.83
C GLU A 9 4.17 15.80 -5.18
N ALA A 10 3.49 14.84 -5.81
CA ALA A 10 3.37 13.48 -5.31
C ALA A 10 3.26 12.43 -6.42
N VAL A 11 3.71 11.21 -6.12
CA VAL A 11 3.55 10.03 -6.99
C VAL A 11 2.88 8.91 -6.21
N PHE A 12 1.89 8.28 -6.84
CA PHE A 12 1.22 7.08 -6.33
C PHE A 12 1.68 5.89 -7.16
N LEU A 13 2.42 5.00 -6.52
CA LEU A 13 3.12 3.90 -7.13
C LEU A 13 2.33 2.62 -6.91
N ASP A 14 1.85 2.04 -8.00
CA ASP A 14 1.50 0.62 -7.97
C ASP A 14 2.72 -0.21 -7.52
N LEU A 15 2.48 -1.40 -6.98
CA LEU A 15 3.53 -2.27 -6.43
C LEU A 15 3.85 -3.44 -7.36
N ASP A 16 2.87 -4.34 -7.58
CA ASP A 16 3.05 -5.59 -8.31
C ASP A 16 3.10 -5.33 -9.83
N GLY A 17 4.28 -5.47 -10.43
CA GLY A 17 4.51 -5.14 -11.85
C GLY A 17 5.02 -3.73 -12.10
N THR A 18 5.18 -2.92 -11.05
CA THR A 18 5.70 -1.55 -11.11
C THR A 18 6.97 -1.36 -10.27
N ILE A 19 6.96 -1.75 -8.98
CA ILE A 19 8.12 -1.69 -8.10
C ILE A 19 8.84 -3.04 -8.04
N TYR A 20 8.08 -4.12 -7.95
CA TYR A 20 8.60 -5.48 -7.90
C TYR A 20 7.72 -6.41 -8.72
N LEU A 21 8.27 -7.55 -9.15
CA LEU A 21 7.50 -8.63 -9.75
C LEU A 21 7.89 -9.95 -9.10
N GLY A 22 6.94 -10.58 -8.40
CA GLY A 22 7.23 -11.74 -7.57
C GLY A 22 8.11 -11.39 -6.38
N GLY A 23 9.34 -11.92 -6.37
CA GLY A 23 10.34 -11.74 -5.31
C GLY A 23 11.51 -10.84 -5.69
N GLU A 24 11.44 -10.14 -6.82
CA GLU A 24 12.54 -9.34 -7.37
C GLU A 24 12.08 -7.90 -7.65
N LEU A 25 12.99 -6.94 -7.44
CA LEU A 25 12.76 -5.54 -7.81
C LEU A 25 12.79 -5.36 -9.33
N ILE A 26 11.94 -4.47 -9.83
CA ILE A 26 12.00 -4.06 -11.23
C ILE A 26 13.20 -3.13 -11.42
N PRO A 27 14.03 -3.33 -12.47
CA PRO A 27 15.17 -2.45 -12.74
C PRO A 27 14.74 -0.98 -12.85
N GLY A 28 15.44 -0.09 -12.15
CA GLY A 28 15.10 1.34 -12.12
C GLY A 28 14.16 1.75 -10.98
N ALA A 29 13.55 0.81 -10.25
CA ALA A 29 12.60 1.12 -9.18
C ALA A 29 13.28 1.89 -8.04
N MET A 30 14.44 1.41 -7.57
CA MET A 30 15.19 2.08 -6.49
C MET A 30 15.71 3.44 -6.92
N GLU A 31 16.21 3.55 -8.16
CA GLU A 31 16.68 4.82 -8.73
C GLU A 31 15.54 5.84 -8.86
N PHE A 32 14.33 5.37 -9.19
CA PHE A 32 13.14 6.23 -9.22
C PHE A 32 12.75 6.71 -7.81
N LEU A 33 12.70 5.81 -6.83
CA LEU A 33 12.35 6.14 -5.45
C LEU A 33 13.35 7.13 -4.84
N ALA A 34 14.66 6.89 -5.05
CA ALA A 34 15.71 7.80 -4.62
C ALA A 34 15.54 9.19 -5.24
N ARG A 35 15.17 9.26 -6.52
CA ARG A 35 14.92 10.54 -7.20
C ARG A 35 13.71 11.30 -6.65
N CYS A 36 12.65 10.59 -6.26
CA CYS A 36 11.53 11.23 -5.55
C CYS A 36 12.01 11.87 -4.24
N ASP A 37 12.78 11.12 -3.45
CA ASP A 37 13.31 11.58 -2.17
C ASP A 37 14.27 12.78 -2.37
N GLU A 38 15.17 12.73 -3.36
CA GLU A 38 16.11 13.81 -3.70
C GLU A 38 15.44 15.10 -4.17
N GLN A 39 14.32 14.98 -4.91
CA GLN A 39 13.59 16.14 -5.45
C GLN A 39 12.45 16.61 -4.53
N GLY A 40 12.29 15.98 -3.35
CA GLY A 40 11.23 16.34 -2.40
C GLY A 40 9.82 16.02 -2.89
N VAL A 41 9.69 15.06 -3.81
CA VAL A 41 8.40 14.59 -4.32
C VAL A 41 7.87 13.51 -3.39
N ALA A 42 6.69 13.73 -2.81
CA ALA A 42 6.08 12.73 -1.94
C ALA A 42 5.78 11.44 -2.73
N ARG A 43 5.93 10.28 -2.09
CA ARG A 43 5.64 9.00 -2.72
C ARG A 43 4.78 8.12 -1.83
N TYR A 44 3.77 7.52 -2.44
CA TYR A 44 2.85 6.59 -1.77
C TYR A 44 2.79 5.29 -2.56
N PHE A 45 2.77 4.17 -1.86
CA PHE A 45 2.58 2.82 -2.41
C PHE A 45 1.11 2.48 -2.40
N LEU A 46 0.52 2.35 -3.58
CA LEU A 46 -0.89 2.07 -3.79
C LEU A 46 -1.06 0.61 -4.23
N SER A 47 -1.96 -0.14 -3.60
CA SER A 47 -2.29 -1.49 -4.04
C SER A 47 -3.77 -1.80 -3.92
N ASN A 48 -4.31 -2.46 -4.94
CA ASN A 48 -5.68 -2.98 -4.91
C ASN A 48 -5.78 -4.39 -4.29
N ASN A 49 -4.65 -5.00 -3.92
CA ASN A 49 -4.62 -6.33 -3.35
C ASN A 49 -5.03 -6.29 -1.87
N SER A 50 -6.21 -6.83 -1.59
CA SER A 50 -6.80 -6.88 -0.24
C SER A 50 -6.29 -8.03 0.62
N SER A 51 -5.37 -8.86 0.13
CA SER A 51 -4.90 -10.05 0.86
C SER A 51 -3.86 -9.75 1.94
N ARG A 52 -3.34 -8.52 2.02
CA ARG A 52 -2.28 -8.15 2.95
C ARG A 52 -2.68 -6.96 3.81
N SER A 53 -2.28 -6.98 5.08
CA SER A 53 -2.37 -5.82 5.97
C SER A 53 -1.26 -4.81 5.66
N VAL A 54 -1.40 -3.57 6.16
CA VAL A 54 -0.36 -2.54 5.99
C VAL A 54 0.98 -3.01 6.55
N THR A 55 1.00 -3.60 7.75
CA THR A 55 2.23 -4.16 8.35
C THR A 55 2.90 -5.23 7.48
N GLN A 56 2.11 -6.06 6.79
CA GLN A 56 2.65 -7.06 5.87
C GLN A 56 3.25 -6.44 4.61
N TYR A 57 2.73 -5.31 4.13
CA TYR A 57 3.33 -4.53 3.06
C TYR A 57 4.62 -3.85 3.49
N LEU A 58 4.64 -3.20 4.66
CA LEU A 58 5.85 -2.58 5.21
C LEU A 58 6.98 -3.59 5.34
N LYS A 59 6.70 -4.77 5.90
CA LYS A 59 7.69 -5.85 6.00
C LYS A 59 8.19 -6.34 4.63
N LYS A 60 7.31 -6.36 3.62
CA LYS A 60 7.69 -6.75 2.25
C LYS A 60 8.59 -5.71 1.60
N LEU A 61 8.24 -4.43 1.71
CA LEU A 61 9.04 -3.30 1.22
C LEU A 61 10.40 -3.23 1.91
N GLU A 62 10.44 -3.42 3.23
CA GLU A 62 11.67 -3.52 4.01
C GLU A 62 12.56 -4.68 3.51
N GLY A 63 11.96 -5.82 3.17
CA GLY A 63 12.67 -6.96 2.57
C GLY A 63 13.33 -6.65 1.23
N PHE A 64 12.84 -5.63 0.51
CA PHE A 64 13.46 -5.09 -0.71
C PHE A 64 14.44 -3.94 -0.43
N GLY A 65 14.63 -3.55 0.82
CA GLY A 65 15.43 -2.38 1.20
C GLY A 65 14.74 -1.06 0.91
N ILE A 66 13.41 -1.05 0.74
CA ILE A 66 12.62 0.16 0.51
C ILE A 66 12.12 0.68 1.86
N PRO A 67 12.60 1.86 2.33
CA PRO A 67 12.06 2.48 3.53
C PRO A 67 10.64 3.00 3.26
N ALA A 68 9.69 2.58 4.09
CA ALA A 68 8.31 3.01 4.06
C ALA A 68 7.72 3.03 5.48
N VAL A 69 6.79 3.95 5.73
CA VAL A 69 5.97 4.00 6.94
C VAL A 69 4.50 3.72 6.59
N GLU A 70 3.66 3.52 7.61
CA GLU A 70 2.22 3.23 7.44
C GLU A 70 1.51 4.25 6.54
N ASP A 71 1.81 5.54 6.73
CA ASP A 71 1.23 6.64 5.94
C ASP A 71 1.65 6.62 4.46
N ASP A 72 2.73 5.92 4.11
CA ASP A 72 3.14 5.75 2.72
C ASP A 72 2.29 4.69 1.99
N VAL A 73 1.51 3.86 2.70
CA VAL A 73 0.84 2.69 2.11
C VAL A 73 -0.68 2.90 2.02
N LEU A 74 -1.19 2.83 0.80
CA LEU A 74 -2.61 2.97 0.48
C LEU A 74 -3.14 1.66 -0.10
N LEU A 75 -4.09 1.04 0.59
CA LEU A 75 -4.68 -0.23 0.20
C LEU A 75 -6.15 -0.06 -0.16
N SER A 76 -6.66 -0.82 -1.12
CA SER A 76 -8.10 -0.88 -1.43
C SER A 76 -8.97 -1.22 -0.21
N THR A 77 -8.41 -1.95 0.77
CA THR A 77 -9.11 -2.24 2.03
C THR A 77 -9.38 -0.96 2.83
N HIS A 78 -8.53 0.07 2.78
CA HIS A 78 -8.83 1.36 3.45
C HIS A 78 -10.15 1.96 2.93
N ASP A 79 -10.36 1.94 1.62
CA ASP A 79 -11.58 2.45 1.00
C ASP A 79 -12.81 1.62 1.40
N LEU A 80 -12.66 0.28 1.46
CA LEU A 80 -13.71 -0.61 1.95
C LEU A 80 -14.08 -0.28 3.41
N LEU A 81 -13.09 -0.10 4.29
CA LEU A 81 -13.33 0.21 5.70
C LEU A 81 -14.02 1.58 5.86
N ALA A 82 -13.59 2.58 5.09
CA ALA A 82 -14.24 3.89 5.06
C ALA A 82 -15.70 3.79 4.63
N TRP A 83 -15.99 2.99 3.59
CA TRP A 83 -17.34 2.74 3.12
C TRP A 83 -18.20 1.99 4.15
N LEU A 84 -17.69 0.89 4.73
CA LEU A 84 -18.40 0.12 5.76
C LEU A 84 -18.75 0.98 6.99
N LYS A 85 -17.81 1.84 7.40
CA LYS A 85 -18.03 2.78 8.50
C LYS A 85 -19.13 3.79 8.17
N LYS A 86 -19.13 4.34 6.94
CA LYS A 86 -20.19 5.25 6.47
C LYS A 86 -21.56 4.58 6.49
N GLU A 87 -21.62 3.30 6.13
CA GLU A 87 -22.85 2.49 6.15
C GLU A 87 -23.18 1.90 7.53
N ALA A 88 -22.43 2.28 8.58
CA ALA A 88 -22.58 1.80 9.96
C ALA A 88 -22.56 0.26 10.09
N VAL A 89 -21.81 -0.43 9.21
CA VAL A 89 -21.62 -1.88 9.26
C VAL A 89 -20.59 -2.22 10.34
N THR A 90 -20.97 -3.09 11.27
CA THR A 90 -20.11 -3.51 12.40
C THR A 90 -19.84 -5.01 12.43
N LYS A 91 -20.50 -5.80 11.56
CA LYS A 91 -20.37 -7.26 11.49
C LYS A 91 -20.41 -7.71 10.04
N THR A 92 -19.47 -8.55 9.64
CA THR A 92 -19.37 -9.09 8.28
C THR A 92 -19.11 -10.59 8.30
N TRP A 93 -19.47 -11.28 7.21
CA TRP A 93 -18.88 -12.56 6.85
C TRP A 93 -17.69 -12.27 5.93
N LEU A 94 -16.50 -12.72 6.33
CA LEU A 94 -15.26 -12.45 5.62
C LEU A 94 -14.90 -13.61 4.71
N ILE A 95 -14.77 -13.30 3.42
CA ILE A 95 -14.08 -14.13 2.44
C ILE A 95 -12.78 -13.39 2.12
N GLY A 96 -11.71 -13.76 2.81
CA GLY A 96 -10.44 -13.04 2.73
C GLY A 96 -9.34 -13.72 3.53
N THR A 97 -8.17 -13.10 3.53
CA THR A 97 -7.01 -13.57 4.29
C THR A 97 -7.01 -13.02 5.71
N GLU A 98 -6.09 -13.53 6.53
CA GLU A 98 -5.87 -13.01 7.88
C GLU A 98 -5.44 -11.54 7.87
N GLY A 99 -4.63 -11.10 6.90
CA GLY A 99 -4.25 -9.69 6.78
C GLY A 99 -5.45 -8.77 6.54
N MET A 100 -6.46 -9.22 5.78
CA MET A 100 -7.71 -8.48 5.61
C MET A 100 -8.51 -8.46 6.92
N ARG A 101 -8.58 -9.61 7.61
CA ARG A 101 -9.26 -9.74 8.90
C ARG A 101 -8.71 -8.75 9.93
N GLU A 102 -7.39 -8.74 10.10
CA GLU A 102 -6.68 -7.85 11.03
C GLU A 102 -7.06 -6.39 10.81
N MET A 103 -7.08 -5.93 9.55
CA MET A 103 -7.46 -4.55 9.23
C MET A 103 -8.94 -4.26 9.53
N MET A 104 -9.85 -5.19 9.25
CA MET A 104 -11.28 -5.03 9.54
C MET A 104 -11.54 -4.98 11.05
N GLU A 105 -10.99 -5.93 11.79
CA GLU A 105 -11.21 -6.04 13.24
C GLU A 105 -10.49 -4.92 14.00
N GLY A 106 -9.35 -4.45 13.51
CA GLY A 106 -8.61 -3.30 14.05
C GLY A 106 -9.41 -2.00 14.07
N VAL A 107 -10.39 -1.84 13.17
CA VAL A 107 -11.31 -0.68 13.16
C VAL A 107 -12.68 -0.99 13.78
N GLY A 108 -12.83 -2.13 14.46
CA GLY A 108 -14.03 -2.52 15.19
C GLY A 108 -15.11 -3.19 14.35
N ILE A 109 -14.80 -3.66 13.14
CA ILE A 109 -15.72 -4.45 12.32
C ILE A 109 -15.48 -5.93 12.60
N ALA A 110 -16.39 -6.56 13.32
CA ALA A 110 -16.25 -7.97 13.68
C ALA A 110 -16.45 -8.87 12.46
N THR A 111 -15.55 -9.83 12.26
CA THR A 111 -15.65 -10.76 11.13
C THR A 111 -16.07 -12.15 11.59
N ARG A 112 -16.71 -12.90 10.69
CA ARG A 112 -16.98 -14.33 10.83
C ARG A 112 -16.53 -15.03 9.55
N SER A 113 -15.99 -16.23 9.66
CA SER A 113 -15.54 -17.04 8.53
C SER A 113 -15.75 -18.51 8.86
#